data_AF-A0AAV4CRJ4-F1
#
_entry.id   AF-A0AAV4CRJ4-F1
#
_cell.length_a   1.000
_cell.length_b   1.000
_cell.length_c   1.000
_cell.angle_alpha   90.00
_cell.angle_beta   90.00
_cell.angle_gamma   90.00
#
_symmetry.space_group_name_H-M   'P 1'
#
loop_
_entity.id
_entity.type
_entity.pdbx_description
1 polymer ?
#
loop_
_entity_poly.entity_id
_entity_poly.type
_entity_poly.pdbx_seq_one_letter_code
_entity_poly.pdbx_strand_id
1 'polypeptide(L)'
;MAIATLTGHAASMVGRHYTVILDNGPAMAQNIAQSMQAAGEEYGEPLEISRIRREDYKNHKGESQYDDIRQTGSSSSRGHQGPAAFLIMASGLDQHGKNSSQPLPYTHLDIAGSAKMPLKYTSPGVPVIALSGHFVLNQKIVD
;
A
#
# COMPACT_ATOMS: atom_id res chain seq x y z
N MET A 1 -0.18 -9.08 -0.28
CA MET A 1 0.57 -7.81 -0.19
C MET A 1 1.16 -7.49 -1.55
N ALA A 2 1.31 -6.21 -1.91
CA ALA A 2 2.03 -5.78 -3.11
C ALA A 2 2.98 -4.62 -2.80
N ILE A 3 4.18 -4.63 -3.36
CA ILE A 3 5.21 -3.60 -3.17
C ILE A 3 5.60 -3.07 -4.54
N ALA A 4 5.49 -1.77 -4.78
CA ALA A 4 5.83 -1.19 -6.08
C ALA A 4 6.29 0.26 -5.98
N THR A 5 7.17 0.67 -6.89
CA THR A 5 7.46 2.09 -7.16
C THR A 5 6.34 2.66 -8.03
N LEU A 6 5.15 2.86 -7.45
CA LEU A 6 3.93 3.00 -8.24
C LEU A 6 3.62 4.45 -8.62
N THR A 7 3.65 5.39 -7.66
CA THR A 7 3.11 6.72 -7.91
C THR A 7 4.06 7.85 -7.53
N GLY A 8 4.20 8.83 -8.44
CA GLY A 8 4.85 10.09 -8.10
C GLY A 8 4.12 10.86 -6.99
N HIS A 9 2.80 10.66 -6.86
CA HIS A 9 1.99 11.30 -5.83
C HIS A 9 2.35 10.84 -4.41
N ALA A 10 2.72 9.56 -4.21
CA ALA A 10 3.24 9.09 -2.92
C ALA A 10 4.50 9.88 -2.53
N ALA A 11 5.50 9.95 -3.42
CA ALA A 11 6.74 10.69 -3.20
C ALA A 11 6.53 12.20 -2.96
N SER A 12 5.54 12.81 -3.63
CA SER A 12 5.20 14.22 -3.41
C SER A 12 4.50 14.46 -2.06
N MET A 13 3.81 13.46 -1.51
CA MET A 13 3.07 13.57 -0.25
C MET A 13 3.96 13.32 0.97
N VAL A 14 4.76 12.25 0.95
CA VAL A 14 5.64 11.89 2.10
C VAL A 14 7.09 12.35 1.94
N GLY A 15 7.46 12.88 0.78
CA GLY A 15 8.86 13.17 0.44
C GLY A 15 9.58 11.97 -0.16
N ARG A 16 10.90 12.12 -0.38
CA ARG A 16 11.73 11.17 -1.16
C ARG A 16 12.46 10.11 -0.32
N HIS A 17 11.98 9.86 0.89
CA HIS A 17 12.66 8.96 1.83
C HIS A 17 11.72 7.98 2.53
N TYR A 18 10.41 8.14 2.39
CA TYR A 18 9.43 7.34 3.11
C TYR A 18 8.60 6.48 2.15
N THR A 19 8.21 5.32 2.63
CA THR A 19 7.31 4.38 1.95
C THR A 19 5.90 4.65 2.43
N VAL A 20 4.93 4.69 1.52
CA VAL A 20 3.51 4.76 1.90
C VAL A 20 2.96 3.35 2.03
N ILE A 21 2.25 3.06 3.12
CA ILE A 21 1.57 1.79 3.35
C ILE A 21 0.06 2.00 3.40
N LEU A 22 -0.69 1.15 2.68
CA LEU A 22 -2.15 1.23 2.54
C LEU A 22 -2.79 -0.13 2.73
N ASP A 23 -3.66 -0.24 3.72
CA ASP A 23 -4.44 -1.45 3.98
C ASP A 23 -5.81 -1.42 3.27
N ASN A 24 -6.24 -2.60 2.82
CA ASN A 24 -7.66 -2.85 2.58
C ASN A 24 -8.42 -3.05 3.90
N GLY A 25 -9.74 -3.23 3.83
CA GLY A 25 -10.58 -3.35 5.02
C GLY A 25 -10.16 -4.47 5.99
N PRO A 26 -9.98 -5.72 5.53
CA PRO A 26 -9.51 -6.82 6.38
C PRO A 26 -8.10 -6.63 6.96
N ALA A 27 -7.12 -6.14 6.19
CA ALA A 27 -5.78 -5.86 6.72
C ALA A 27 -5.81 -4.79 7.81
N MET A 28 -6.61 -3.74 7.61
CA MET A 28 -6.81 -2.69 8.62
C MET A 28 -7.42 -3.25 9.92
N ALA A 29 -8.34 -4.21 9.82
CA ALA A 29 -8.92 -4.85 11.00
C ALA A 29 -7.90 -5.67 11.82
N GLN A 30 -6.82 -6.11 11.16
CA GLN A 30 -5.69 -6.80 11.79
C GLN A 30 -4.54 -5.86 12.17
N ASN A 31 -4.70 -4.54 11.96
CA ASN A 31 -3.67 -3.53 12.21
C ASN A 31 -2.33 -3.80 11.49
N ILE A 32 -2.37 -4.33 10.27
CA ILE A 32 -1.15 -4.68 9.51
C ILE A 32 -0.30 -3.43 9.26
N ALA A 33 -0.87 -2.35 8.74
CA ALA A 33 -0.12 -1.12 8.49
C ALA A 33 0.47 -0.52 9.77
N GLN A 34 -0.28 -0.49 10.87
CA GLN A 34 0.17 0.06 12.15
C GLN A 34 1.28 -0.77 12.79
N SER A 35 1.15 -2.10 12.76
CA SER A 35 2.18 -2.99 13.31
C SER A 35 3.47 -2.96 12.49
N MET A 36 3.36 -2.81 11.16
CA MET A 36 4.53 -2.64 10.31
C MET A 36 5.16 -1.24 10.45
N GLN A 37 4.35 -0.20 10.63
CA GLN A 37 4.86 1.15 10.96
C GLN A 37 5.64 1.13 12.27
N ALA A 38 5.10 0.50 13.32
CA ALA A 38 5.79 0.37 14.60
C ALA A 38 7.12 -0.39 14.47
N ALA A 39 7.15 -1.49 13.71
CA ALA A 39 8.40 -2.20 13.42
C ALA A 39 9.39 -1.32 12.63
N GLY A 40 8.90 -0.56 11.65
CA GLY A 40 9.71 0.39 10.90
C GLY A 40 10.33 1.48 11.80
N GLU A 41 9.55 2.03 12.72
CA GLU A 41 10.04 3.00 13.72
C GLU A 41 11.10 2.39 14.65
N GLU A 42 10.89 1.14 15.09
CA GLU A 42 11.81 0.41 15.96
C GLU A 42 13.17 0.14 15.29
N TYR A 43 13.17 -0.30 14.03
CA TYR A 43 14.38 -0.70 13.31
C TYR A 43 14.95 0.40 12.38
N GLY A 44 14.39 1.62 12.41
CA GLY A 44 14.94 2.77 11.68
C GLY A 44 14.55 2.86 10.20
N GLU A 45 13.48 2.19 9.78
CA GLU A 45 12.87 2.30 8.45
C GLU A 45 11.39 2.73 8.55
N PRO A 46 11.12 4.01 8.87
CA PRO A 46 9.77 4.51 9.09
C PRO A 46 8.86 4.44 7.84
N LEU A 47 7.58 4.14 8.08
CA LEU A 47 6.53 4.02 7.06
C LEU A 47 5.41 5.02 7.33
N GLU A 48 4.78 5.53 6.28
CA GLU A 48 3.68 6.49 6.37
C GLU A 48 2.35 5.85 5.98
N ILE A 49 1.39 5.84 6.90
CA ILE A 49 0.09 5.19 6.68
C ILE A 49 -0.84 6.13 5.91
N SER A 50 -1.35 5.65 4.77
CA SER A 50 -2.47 6.26 4.07
C SER A 50 -3.68 5.35 4.04
N ARG A 51 -4.87 5.96 3.97
CA ARG A 51 -6.14 5.22 4.00
C ARG A 51 -6.83 5.26 2.65
N ILE A 52 -7.15 4.09 2.12
CA ILE A 52 -8.02 3.94 0.95
C ILE A 52 -9.47 4.20 1.39
N ARG A 53 -10.22 4.94 0.58
CA ARG A 53 -11.60 5.37 0.82
C ARG A 53 -12.51 4.99 -0.34
N ARG A 54 -13.82 5.07 -0.12
CA ARG A 54 -14.83 4.64 -1.10
C ARG A 54 -14.70 5.36 -2.44
N GLU A 55 -14.38 6.64 -2.40
CA GLU A 55 -14.16 7.49 -3.59
C GLU A 55 -12.98 7.03 -4.43
N ASP A 56 -11.94 6.45 -3.81
CA ASP A 56 -10.77 5.91 -4.54
C ASP A 56 -11.21 4.74 -5.44
N TYR A 57 -12.05 3.83 -4.93
CA TYR A 57 -12.65 2.75 -5.74
C TYR A 57 -13.58 3.28 -6.83
N LYS A 58 -14.42 4.27 -6.49
CA LYS A 58 -15.39 4.84 -7.44
C LYS A 58 -14.68 5.44 -8.66
N ASN A 59 -13.50 6.03 -8.47
CA ASN A 59 -12.69 6.64 -9.53
C ASN A 59 -12.19 5.62 -10.58
N HIS A 60 -12.19 4.33 -10.26
CA HIS A 60 -11.68 3.25 -11.11
C HIS A 60 -12.78 2.33 -11.68
N LYS A 61 -14.06 2.65 -11.48
CA LYS A 61 -15.15 1.92 -12.14
C LYS A 61 -15.13 2.14 -13.66
N GLY A 62 -15.53 1.11 -14.42
CA GLY A 62 -15.80 1.25 -15.85
C GLY A 62 -16.83 2.33 -16.15
N GLU A 63 -16.61 3.08 -17.23
CA GLU A 63 -17.53 4.13 -17.71
C GLU A 63 -18.33 3.70 -18.95
N SER A 64 -17.98 2.56 -19.54
CA SER A 64 -18.64 2.01 -20.73
C SER A 64 -18.95 0.52 -20.54
N GLN A 65 -19.78 -0.03 -21.44
CA GLN A 65 -20.06 -1.47 -21.48
C GLN A 65 -18.85 -2.32 -21.90
N TYR A 66 -17.76 -1.69 -22.33
CA TYR A 66 -16.54 -2.37 -22.79
C TYR A 66 -15.46 -2.43 -21.72
N ASP A 67 -15.65 -1.75 -20.59
CA ASP A 67 -14.66 -1.65 -19.52
C ASP A 67 -15.25 -2.16 -18.21
N ASP A 68 -14.62 -3.16 -17.60
CA ASP A 68 -14.98 -3.55 -16.23
C ASP A 68 -14.49 -2.50 -15.22
N ILE A 69 -13.24 -2.07 -15.39
CA ILE A 69 -12.53 -1.12 -14.53
C ILE A 69 -11.55 -0.29 -15.35
N ARG A 70 -11.15 0.88 -14.83
CA ARG A 70 -10.20 1.79 -15.48
C ARG A 70 -8.89 1.85 -14.71
N GLN A 71 -7.76 1.66 -15.39
CA GLN A 71 -6.42 1.73 -14.75
C GLN A 71 -6.08 3.12 -14.20
N THR A 72 -6.50 4.17 -14.90
CA THR A 72 -6.27 5.56 -14.51
C THR A 72 -7.62 6.20 -14.27
N GLY A 73 -7.84 6.68 -13.06
CA GLY A 73 -9.05 7.42 -12.73
C GLY A 73 -9.05 8.82 -13.33
N SER A 74 -10.19 9.48 -13.30
CA SER A 74 -10.38 10.82 -13.87
C SER A 74 -9.94 11.95 -12.92
N SER A 75 -9.77 11.65 -11.62
CA SER A 75 -9.27 12.61 -10.64
C SER A 75 -7.77 12.46 -10.34
N SER A 76 -7.07 13.60 -10.25
CA SER A 76 -5.69 13.69 -9.74
C SER A 76 -5.61 13.82 -8.22
N SER A 77 -6.75 14.04 -7.53
CA SER A 77 -6.79 14.05 -6.07
C SER A 77 -6.59 12.62 -5.54
N ARG A 78 -5.84 12.48 -4.43
CA ARG A 78 -5.57 11.17 -3.80
C ARG A 78 -4.85 10.19 -4.74
N GLY A 79 -3.87 10.70 -5.48
CA GLY A 79 -3.21 10.01 -6.59
C GLY A 79 -2.37 8.76 -6.25
N HIS A 80 -2.17 8.42 -4.98
CA HIS A 80 -1.54 7.16 -4.56
C HIS A 80 -2.56 6.16 -3.98
N GLN A 81 -3.70 6.66 -3.48
CA GLN A 81 -4.78 5.81 -3.00
C GLN A 81 -5.62 5.22 -4.13
N GLY A 82 -5.84 5.99 -5.21
CA GLY A 82 -6.52 5.51 -6.42
C GLY A 82 -5.88 4.24 -6.99
N PRO A 83 -4.60 4.26 -7.37
CA PRO A 83 -3.92 3.06 -7.88
C PRO A 83 -3.94 1.87 -6.92
N ALA A 84 -3.87 2.10 -5.60
CA ALA A 84 -4.06 1.03 -4.62
C ALA A 84 -5.48 0.43 -4.68
N ALA A 85 -6.52 1.26 -4.83
CA ALA A 85 -7.90 0.81 -5.03
C ALA A 85 -8.07 0.05 -6.36
N PHE A 86 -7.42 0.52 -7.44
CA PHE A 86 -7.40 -0.19 -8.72
C PHE A 86 -6.81 -1.59 -8.59
N LEU A 87 -5.66 -1.75 -7.90
CA LEU A 87 -5.04 -3.06 -7.69
C LEU A 87 -5.96 -4.01 -6.91
N ILE A 88 -6.69 -3.49 -5.91
CA ILE A 88 -7.67 -4.28 -5.15
C ILE A 88 -8.82 -4.75 -6.07
N MET A 89 -9.36 -3.86 -6.92
CA MET A 89 -10.45 -4.20 -7.85
C MET A 89 -9.98 -5.17 -8.94
N ALA A 90 -8.82 -4.90 -9.56
CA ALA A 90 -8.28 -5.71 -10.65
C ALA A 90 -7.92 -7.14 -10.24
N SER A 91 -7.62 -7.36 -8.96
CA SER A 91 -7.32 -8.68 -8.40
C SER A 91 -8.55 -9.38 -7.79
N GLY A 92 -9.72 -8.76 -7.83
CA GLY A 92 -10.96 -9.27 -7.22
C GLY A 92 -10.97 -9.21 -5.69
N LEU A 93 -9.98 -8.59 -5.05
CA LEU A 93 -9.89 -8.46 -3.60
C LEU A 93 -10.98 -7.57 -3.01
N ASP A 94 -11.64 -6.75 -3.82
CA ASP A 94 -12.83 -5.99 -3.44
C ASP A 94 -14.02 -6.90 -3.07
N GLN A 95 -14.09 -8.12 -3.62
CA GLN A 95 -15.07 -9.14 -3.25
C GLN A 95 -14.75 -9.80 -1.89
N HIS A 96 -13.52 -9.61 -1.39
CA HIS A 96 -13.00 -10.18 -0.15
C HIS A 96 -12.88 -9.13 0.97
N GLY A 97 -13.74 -8.11 0.95
CA GLY A 97 -13.79 -7.07 1.98
C GLY A 97 -14.27 -7.57 3.36
N LYS A 98 -14.36 -6.64 4.33
CA LYS A 98 -14.72 -6.95 5.74
C LYS A 98 -16.02 -7.73 5.94
N ASN A 99 -16.99 -7.53 5.05
CA ASN A 99 -18.31 -8.16 5.12
C ASN A 99 -18.46 -9.38 4.21
N SER A 100 -17.36 -9.85 3.60
CA SER A 100 -17.38 -11.04 2.76
C SER A 100 -17.38 -12.32 3.62
N SER A 101 -17.81 -13.44 3.03
CA SER A 101 -17.73 -14.75 3.68
C SER A 101 -16.30 -15.26 3.83
N GLN A 102 -15.36 -14.74 3.03
CA GLN A 102 -13.93 -15.05 3.08
C GLN A 102 -13.10 -13.77 3.00
N PRO A 103 -12.98 -12.99 4.09
CA PRO A 103 -12.21 -11.75 4.10
C PRO A 103 -10.72 -12.02 3.87
N LEU A 104 -10.09 -11.33 2.91
CA LEU A 104 -8.66 -11.47 2.61
C LEU A 104 -7.90 -10.18 2.94
N PRO A 105 -6.92 -10.22 3.86
CA PRO A 105 -6.09 -9.07 4.17
C PRO A 105 -5.14 -8.77 3.00
N TYR A 106 -5.13 -7.51 2.58
CA TYR A 106 -4.21 -6.99 1.58
C TYR A 106 -3.69 -5.62 1.98
N THR A 107 -2.37 -5.48 1.82
CA THR A 107 -1.62 -4.24 2.06
C THR A 107 -0.81 -3.92 0.81
N HIS A 108 -0.85 -2.66 0.38
CA HIS A 108 -0.01 -2.11 -0.67
C HIS A 108 1.06 -1.19 -0.07
N LEU A 109 2.31 -1.37 -0.51
CA LEU A 109 3.42 -0.47 -0.20
C LEU A 109 3.83 0.26 -1.47
N ASP A 110 3.64 1.57 -1.49
CA ASP A 110 4.17 2.45 -2.53
C ASP A 110 5.55 2.98 -2.10
N ILE A 111 6.59 2.41 -2.70
CA ILE A 111 8.00 2.72 -2.42
C ILE A 111 8.56 3.75 -3.40
N ALA A 112 7.74 4.45 -4.19
CA ALA A 112 8.23 5.43 -5.16
C ALA A 112 9.02 6.58 -4.51
N GLY A 113 8.66 6.95 -3.29
CA GLY A 113 9.40 7.93 -2.48
C GLY A 113 10.73 7.38 -2.01
N SER A 114 10.69 6.28 -1.25
CA SER A 114 11.83 5.70 -0.54
C SER A 114 12.84 4.97 -1.44
N ALA A 115 12.41 4.32 -2.53
CA ALA A 115 13.30 3.53 -3.39
C ALA A 115 14.04 4.40 -4.43
N LYS A 116 13.61 5.64 -4.65
CA LYS A 116 14.18 6.50 -5.70
C LYS A 116 15.46 7.17 -5.21
N MET A 117 16.60 6.70 -5.70
CA MET A 117 17.90 7.35 -5.51
C MET A 117 18.48 7.90 -6.82
N PRO A 118 19.32 8.96 -6.77
CA PRO A 118 20.16 9.34 -7.90
C PRO A 118 20.96 8.13 -8.41
N LEU A 119 21.09 8.00 -9.74
CA LEU A 119 21.72 6.86 -10.43
C LEU A 119 23.16 6.50 -9.96
N LYS A 120 23.82 7.43 -9.26
CA LYS A 120 25.17 7.26 -8.72
C LYS A 120 25.24 6.49 -7.39
N TYR A 121 24.09 6.15 -6.80
CA TYR A 121 24.02 5.42 -5.54
C TYR A 121 23.38 4.04 -5.72
N THR A 122 23.74 3.10 -4.84
CA THR A 122 23.10 1.80 -4.72
C THR A 122 21.66 1.95 -4.24
N SER A 123 20.77 1.06 -4.69
CA SER A 123 19.38 1.01 -4.22
C SER A 123 19.35 0.88 -2.69
N PRO A 124 18.48 1.62 -1.99
CA PRO A 124 18.45 1.61 -0.53
C PRO A 124 17.85 0.31 0.05
N GLY A 125 17.34 -0.60 -0.77
CA GLY A 125 16.83 -1.90 -0.31
C GLY A 125 15.53 -1.81 0.49
N VAL A 126 14.80 -0.70 0.39
CA VAL A 126 13.53 -0.47 1.10
C VAL A 126 12.38 -1.29 0.51
N PRO A 127 11.40 -1.77 1.31
CA PRO A 127 11.26 -1.63 2.76
C PRO A 127 11.66 -2.93 3.50
N VAL A 128 12.87 -3.47 3.22
CA VAL A 128 13.28 -4.77 3.73
C VAL A 128 13.40 -4.78 5.26
N ILE A 129 13.83 -3.68 5.88
CA ILE A 129 14.05 -3.63 7.33
C ILE A 129 12.72 -3.65 8.09
N ALA A 130 11.75 -2.83 7.69
CA ALA A 130 10.41 -2.79 8.29
C ALA A 130 9.67 -4.11 8.07
N LEU A 131 9.81 -4.72 6.89
CA LEU A 131 9.24 -6.05 6.61
C LEU A 131 9.89 -7.13 7.49
N SER A 132 11.21 -7.10 7.65
CA SER A 132 11.93 -8.06 8.51
C SER A 132 11.57 -7.87 9.97
N GLY A 133 11.48 -6.62 10.43
CA GLY A 133 11.02 -6.26 11.76
C GLY A 133 9.65 -6.85 12.05
N HIS A 134 8.69 -6.63 11.16
CA HIS A 134 7.33 -7.11 11.33
C HIS A 134 7.20 -8.64 11.22
N PHE A 135 7.77 -9.26 10.19
CA PHE A 135 7.53 -10.67 9.88
C PHE A 135 8.51 -11.65 10.50
N VAL A 136 9.69 -11.22 10.92
CA VAL A 136 10.76 -12.09 11.42
C VAL A 136 11.14 -11.75 12.85
N LEU A 137 11.50 -10.50 13.11
CA LEU A 137 12.12 -10.12 14.38
C LEU A 137 11.11 -9.94 15.52
N ASN A 138 9.92 -9.41 15.22
CA ASN A 138 8.88 -9.13 16.22
C ASN A 138 7.88 -10.29 16.38
N GLN A 139 8.15 -11.45 15.76
CA GLN A 139 7.39 -12.65 16.08
C GLN A 139 7.72 -13.08 17.50
N LYS A 140 6.70 -13.17 18.36
CA LYS A 140 6.86 -13.86 19.64
C LYS A 140 7.18 -15.31 19.33
N ILE A 141 8.38 -15.76 19.68
CA ILE A 141 8.68 -17.19 19.73
C ILE A 141 7.70 -17.77 20.75
N VAL A 142 6.78 -18.60 20.26
CA VAL A 142 5.91 -19.37 21.13
C VAL A 142 6.73 -20.59 21.54
N ASP A 143 7.26 -20.56 22.76
CA ASP A 143 7.84 -21.73 23.43
C ASP A 143 6.76 -22.79 23.71
#